data_AF-A0A4U1L411-F1
#
_entry.id   AF-A0A4U1L411-F1
#
_cell.length_a   1.000
_cell.length_b   1.000
_cell.length_c   1.000
_cell.angle_alpha   90.00
_cell.angle_beta   90.00
_cell.angle_gamma   90.00
#
_symmetry.space_group_name_H-M   'P 1'
#
loop_
_entity.id
_entity.type
_entity.pdbx_description
1 polymer ?
#
loop_
_entity_poly.entity_id
_entity_poly.type
_entity_poly.pdbx_seq_one_letter_code
_entity_poly.pdbx_strand_id
1 'polypeptide(L)'
;MATNYSTRPTVDRHDPVRRQPAARAAVSLSAIITGEVIPRLMGTGALQRIRPRRQLSVDAHMVEMFAGLALAVEGDELVAQVERLADDGVCVETLLVDLLAPTARRLGEYWVEDRCDFVDVTMGLWRLQQAVHALSGRGAPPVAPRAGIAPRALFSPMPGDQHGFGTVIVEEMFARAGWDTLRIAPENPAAINEVLAGGWFDVAGLTATCTCHIASLPSLIAGMRAASRNPSLKVMLGGHALQGDQMLAARLGADGTAGDARAAVAAADRLLAISASQVACPD
;
A
#
# COMPACT_ATOMS: atom_id res chain seq x y z
N MET A 1 -13.89 36.61 50.55
CA MET A 1 -13.75 37.48 51.75
C MET A 1 -12.26 37.73 51.96
N ALA A 2 -11.76 38.88 51.52
CA ALA A 2 -10.56 39.58 52.01
C ALA A 2 -10.17 40.63 50.97
N THR A 3 -10.04 41.85 51.46
CA THR A 3 -9.93 43.12 50.75
C THR A 3 -8.53 43.70 50.99
N ASN A 4 -8.19 44.73 50.20
CA ASN A 4 -7.20 45.79 50.41
C ASN A 4 -5.82 45.54 49.76
N TYR A 5 -5.46 46.20 48.65
CA TYR A 5 -5.22 47.63 48.41
C TYR A 5 -4.25 48.29 49.42
N SER A 6 -3.05 48.60 48.92
CA SER A 6 -2.22 49.70 49.40
C SER A 6 -1.63 50.41 48.19
N THR A 7 -1.81 51.73 48.16
CA THR A 7 -1.39 52.64 47.09
C THR A 7 -0.70 53.84 47.72
N ARG A 8 0.22 54.43 46.95
CA ARG A 8 0.65 55.85 46.85
C ARG A 8 2.10 56.15 47.32
N PRO A 9 2.75 57.25 46.85
CA PRO A 9 2.73 57.84 45.48
C PRO A 9 4.06 58.51 45.00
N THR A 10 4.04 58.98 43.72
CA THR A 10 4.59 60.25 43.13
C THR A 10 6.10 60.41 42.83
N VAL A 11 6.56 60.52 41.55
CA VAL A 11 6.53 61.67 40.56
C VAL A 11 7.78 62.58 40.77
N ASP A 12 8.59 63.04 39.79
CA ASP A 12 8.36 63.48 38.40
C ASP A 12 9.66 63.64 37.56
N ARG A 13 9.50 63.55 36.24
CA ARG A 13 10.08 64.33 35.11
C ARG A 13 11.58 64.68 35.00
N HIS A 14 12.18 64.29 33.85
CA HIS A 14 12.19 65.16 32.66
C HIS A 14 12.63 64.44 31.35
N ASP A 15 11.77 64.56 30.34
CA ASP A 15 11.98 64.30 28.90
C ASP A 15 12.70 65.52 28.25
N PRO A 16 13.37 65.43 27.08
CA PRO A 16 12.62 65.40 25.80
C PRO A 16 13.25 64.68 24.59
N VAL A 17 12.39 63.96 23.86
CA VAL A 17 12.10 64.03 22.40
C VAL A 17 13.27 64.22 21.40
N ARG A 18 13.48 63.20 20.55
CA ARG A 18 13.78 63.41 19.12
C ARG A 18 13.01 62.42 18.24
N ARG A 19 12.56 62.92 17.10
CA ARG A 19 11.43 62.48 16.27
C ARG A 19 11.75 61.29 15.34
N GLN A 20 10.71 60.49 15.08
CA GLN A 20 10.56 59.37 14.12
C GLN A 20 10.64 59.84 12.63
N PRO A 21 10.79 58.95 11.61
CA PRO A 21 9.68 58.11 11.16
C PRO A 21 10.02 56.70 10.62
N ALA A 22 9.02 55.81 10.75
CA ALA A 22 8.57 54.75 9.84
C ALA A 22 9.57 53.99 8.92
N ALA A 23 9.61 52.66 9.07
CA ALA A 23 9.79 51.74 7.94
C ALA A 23 9.07 50.41 8.20
N ARG A 24 7.84 50.32 7.69
CA ARG A 24 7.19 49.06 7.34
C ARG A 24 8.03 48.45 6.21
N ALA A 25 8.63 47.28 6.41
CA ALA A 25 9.34 46.58 5.33
C ALA A 25 8.60 45.28 5.00
N ALA A 26 7.48 45.43 4.30
CA ALA A 26 7.05 44.41 3.35
C ALA A 26 7.70 44.77 2.02
N VAL A 27 8.70 44.01 1.59
CA VAL A 27 9.05 43.89 0.16
C VAL A 27 9.49 42.45 -0.12
N SER A 28 8.77 41.86 -1.07
CA SER A 28 8.97 40.57 -1.71
C SER A 28 10.12 40.61 -2.72
N LEU A 29 10.43 39.43 -3.29
CA LEU A 29 11.18 39.17 -4.51
C LEU A 29 12.73 39.12 -4.45
N SER A 30 13.25 37.98 -4.91
CA SER A 30 14.29 37.94 -5.95
C SER A 30 15.69 38.43 -5.64
N ALA A 31 16.36 37.79 -4.69
CA ALA A 31 17.81 37.64 -4.72
C ALA A 31 18.12 36.34 -4.00
N ILE A 32 18.46 35.24 -4.66
CA ILE A 32 19.78 35.01 -5.23
C ILE A 32 19.60 34.33 -6.61
N ILE A 33 19.57 35.15 -7.66
CA ILE A 33 19.86 34.74 -9.03
C ILE A 33 21.09 35.55 -9.43
N THR A 34 22.30 34.98 -9.34
CA THR A 34 23.38 35.27 -10.29
C THR A 34 24.49 34.23 -10.20
N GLY A 35 24.90 33.73 -11.37
CA GLY A 35 26.01 32.81 -11.61
C GLY A 35 25.53 31.61 -12.41
N GLU A 36 25.69 31.48 -13.73
CA GLU A 36 26.51 32.20 -14.69
C GLU A 36 25.85 32.14 -16.08
N VAL A 37 26.35 33.00 -16.96
CA VAL A 37 25.99 33.25 -18.35
C VAL A 37 26.09 32.00 -19.23
N ILE A 38 25.07 31.71 -20.07
CA ILE A 38 25.23 30.89 -21.28
C ILE A 38 24.68 31.67 -22.49
N PRO A 39 25.38 31.67 -23.65
CA PRO A 39 25.16 32.60 -24.74
C PRO A 39 23.82 32.38 -25.46
N ARG A 40 23.33 33.45 -26.07
CA ARG A 40 22.19 33.48 -26.99
C ARG A 40 22.36 32.45 -28.12
N LEU A 41 21.53 31.42 -28.13
CA LEU A 41 21.27 30.61 -29.32
C LEU A 41 19.77 30.67 -29.62
N MET A 42 19.41 31.56 -30.54
CA MET A 42 18.13 31.48 -31.24
C MET A 42 18.23 30.35 -32.27
N GLY A 43 17.44 29.30 -32.09
CA GLY A 43 17.39 28.17 -33.01
C GLY A 43 16.50 27.06 -32.45
N THR A 44 15.23 27.10 -32.86
CA THR A 44 14.24 25.99 -32.90
C THR A 44 14.65 24.65 -32.28
N GLY A 45 14.02 24.30 -31.15
CA GLY A 45 14.09 22.95 -30.57
C GLY A 45 13.74 22.98 -29.08
N ALA A 46 12.66 22.30 -28.71
CA ALA A 46 12.10 22.30 -27.36
C ALA A 46 13.13 21.92 -26.28
N LEU A 47 13.60 22.91 -25.51
CA LEU A 47 14.27 22.66 -24.24
C LEU A 47 13.22 22.34 -23.19
N GLN A 48 12.83 21.07 -23.14
CA GLN A 48 12.17 20.49 -21.99
C GLN A 48 13.13 20.70 -20.81
N ARG A 49 12.77 21.58 -19.87
CA ARG A 49 13.51 21.78 -18.62
C ARG A 49 13.61 20.42 -17.94
N ILE A 50 14.76 19.77 -18.02
CA ILE A 50 15.10 18.63 -17.17
C ILE A 50 15.22 19.19 -15.76
N ARG A 51 14.11 19.25 -15.03
CA ARG A 51 14.15 19.42 -13.58
C ARG A 51 14.82 18.15 -13.03
N PRO A 52 15.83 18.25 -12.15
CA PRO A 52 16.28 17.08 -11.43
C PRO A 52 15.07 16.51 -10.69
N ARG A 53 14.60 15.34 -11.11
CA ARG A 53 13.49 14.64 -10.49
C ARG A 53 13.99 14.27 -9.09
N ARG A 54 13.57 15.03 -8.07
CA ARG A 54 13.80 14.64 -6.68
C ARG A 54 13.15 13.27 -6.56
N GLN A 55 13.95 12.23 -6.39
CA GLN A 55 13.47 10.87 -6.30
C GLN A 55 12.62 10.81 -5.03
N LEU A 56 11.30 10.89 -5.20
CA LEU A 56 10.34 10.79 -4.10
C LEU A 56 10.46 9.36 -3.57
N SER A 57 11.19 9.20 -2.47
CA SER A 57 11.29 7.93 -1.77
C SER A 57 10.10 7.80 -0.82
N VAL A 58 9.38 6.70 -0.92
CA VAL A 58 8.40 6.32 0.11
C VAL A 58 9.19 5.87 1.34
N ASP A 59 9.05 6.61 2.44
CA ASP A 59 9.70 6.33 3.72
C ASP A 59 8.66 6.26 4.85
N ALA A 60 9.12 5.94 6.06
CA ALA A 60 8.24 5.82 7.22
C ALA A 60 7.50 7.13 7.55
N HIS A 61 8.10 8.29 7.27
CA HIS A 61 7.44 9.57 7.49
C HIS A 61 6.28 9.77 6.51
N MET A 62 6.47 9.42 5.24
CA MET A 62 5.40 9.43 4.25
C MET A 62 4.25 8.50 4.63
N VAL A 63 4.54 7.31 5.16
CA VAL A 63 3.52 6.37 5.64
C VAL A 63 2.73 6.95 6.82
N GLU A 64 3.39 7.56 7.81
CA GLU A 64 2.70 8.20 8.95
C GLU A 64 1.79 9.35 8.47
N MET A 65 2.27 10.18 7.54
CA MET A 65 1.48 11.25 6.94
C MET A 65 0.25 10.71 6.19
N PHE A 66 0.43 9.65 5.38
CA PHE A 66 -0.68 9.03 4.65
C PHE A 66 -1.69 8.36 5.57
N ALA A 67 -1.26 7.80 6.71
CA ALA A 67 -2.17 7.26 7.71
C ALA A 67 -3.03 8.37 8.33
N GLY A 68 -2.42 9.51 8.67
CA GLY A 68 -3.18 10.69 9.14
C GLY A 68 -4.13 11.22 8.07
N LEU A 69 -3.68 11.28 6.81
CA LEU A 69 -4.49 11.72 5.68
C LEU A 69 -5.71 10.81 5.47
N ALA A 70 -5.52 9.49 5.46
CA ALA A 70 -6.60 8.51 5.26
C ALA A 70 -7.72 8.62 6.31
N LEU A 71 -7.42 9.13 7.51
CA LEU A 71 -8.40 9.41 8.55
C LEU A 71 -9.08 10.77 8.40
N ALA A 72 -8.36 11.76 7.86
CA ALA A 72 -8.79 13.16 7.87
C ALA A 72 -9.57 13.61 6.64
N VAL A 73 -9.35 12.97 5.48
CA VAL A 73 -9.91 13.43 4.20
C VAL A 73 -10.94 12.48 3.60
N GLU A 74 -11.69 12.99 2.63
CA GLU A 74 -12.61 12.17 1.83
C GLU A 74 -11.86 11.31 0.80
N GLY A 75 -12.55 10.29 0.30
CA GLY A 75 -11.94 9.27 -0.57
C GLY A 75 -11.37 9.83 -1.87
N ASP A 76 -12.06 10.76 -2.50
CA ASP A 76 -11.63 11.46 -3.71
C ASP A 76 -10.36 12.29 -3.49
N GLU A 77 -10.24 12.95 -2.34
CA GLU A 77 -9.03 13.68 -1.97
C GLU A 77 -7.83 12.75 -1.77
N LEU A 78 -8.01 11.62 -1.07
CA LEU A 78 -6.94 10.63 -0.90
C LEU A 78 -6.50 10.02 -2.23
N VAL A 79 -7.46 9.67 -3.10
CA VAL A 79 -7.21 9.19 -4.46
C VAL A 79 -6.37 10.22 -5.23
N ALA A 80 -6.79 11.49 -5.23
CA ALA A 80 -6.07 12.54 -5.96
C ALA A 80 -4.62 12.71 -5.46
N GLN A 81 -4.33 12.47 -4.17
CA GLN A 81 -2.97 12.51 -3.64
C GLN A 81 -2.12 11.34 -4.14
N VAL A 82 -2.68 10.13 -4.15
CA VAL A 82 -2.00 8.93 -4.65
C VAL A 82 -1.71 9.05 -6.15
N GLU A 83 -2.68 9.57 -6.91
CA GLU A 83 -2.52 9.82 -8.34
C GLU A 83 -1.44 10.87 -8.64
N ARG A 84 -1.35 11.94 -7.83
CA ARG A 84 -0.26 12.91 -7.93
C ARG A 84 1.11 12.27 -7.74
N LEU A 85 1.28 11.37 -6.78
CA LEU A 85 2.54 10.66 -6.58
C LEU A 85 2.90 9.79 -7.79
N ALA A 86 1.89 9.16 -8.41
CA ALA A 86 2.08 8.41 -9.65
C ALA A 86 2.53 9.33 -10.81
N ASP A 87 1.89 10.50 -10.97
CA ASP A 87 2.22 11.50 -11.98
C ASP A 87 3.63 12.08 -11.78
N ASP A 88 4.05 12.24 -10.53
CA ASP A 88 5.40 12.66 -10.17
C ASP A 88 6.46 11.56 -10.43
N GLY A 89 6.04 10.32 -10.68
CA GLY A 89 6.87 9.22 -11.16
C GLY A 89 7.15 8.10 -10.18
N VAL A 90 6.44 8.04 -9.05
CA VAL A 90 6.51 6.88 -8.17
C VAL A 90 5.79 5.73 -8.89
N CYS A 91 6.45 4.57 -9.05
CA CYS A 91 5.80 3.44 -9.70
C CYS A 91 4.63 2.92 -8.85
N VAL A 92 3.61 2.41 -9.53
CA VAL A 92 2.38 1.93 -8.88
C VAL A 92 2.68 0.79 -7.91
N GLU A 93 3.62 -0.10 -8.26
CA GLU A 93 4.03 -1.20 -7.38
C GLU A 93 4.60 -0.68 -6.05
N THR A 94 5.32 0.45 -6.07
CA THR A 94 5.83 1.10 -4.86
C THR A 94 4.70 1.80 -4.09
N LEU A 95 3.74 2.42 -4.77
CA LEU A 95 2.56 2.99 -4.10
C LEU A 95 1.74 1.89 -3.41
N LEU A 96 1.52 0.74 -4.05
CA LEU A 96 0.77 -0.38 -3.48
C LEU A 96 1.50 -1.01 -2.29
N VAL A 97 2.76 -1.42 -2.49
CA VAL A 97 3.50 -2.25 -1.54
C VAL A 97 4.20 -1.45 -0.47
N ASP A 98 4.77 -0.29 -0.82
CA ASP A 98 5.63 0.48 0.07
C ASP A 98 4.89 1.66 0.74
N LEU A 99 3.72 2.09 0.21
CA LEU A 99 2.90 3.16 0.79
C LEU A 99 1.56 2.67 1.33
N LEU A 100 0.67 2.15 0.48
CA LEU A 100 -0.72 1.85 0.87
C LEU A 100 -0.81 0.66 1.84
N ALA A 101 -0.08 -0.43 1.60
CA ALA A 101 -0.03 -1.57 2.52
C ALA A 101 0.52 -1.19 3.92
N PRO A 102 1.65 -0.46 4.04
CA PRO A 102 2.11 0.05 5.33
C PRO A 102 1.15 1.06 5.97
N THR A 103 0.48 1.89 5.17
CA THR A 103 -0.54 2.83 5.68
C THR A 103 -1.69 2.08 6.35
N ALA A 104 -2.22 1.03 5.71
CA ALA A 104 -3.26 0.17 6.30
C ALA A 104 -2.80 -0.48 7.61
N ARG A 105 -1.53 -0.93 7.69
CA ARG A 105 -0.96 -1.44 8.94
C ARG A 105 -0.93 -0.36 10.02
N ARG A 106 -0.53 0.86 9.66
CA ARG A 106 -0.45 1.97 10.62
C ARG A 106 -1.81 2.38 11.16
N LEU A 107 -2.87 2.31 10.34
CA LEU A 107 -4.25 2.48 10.82
C LEU A 107 -4.64 1.41 11.86
N GLY A 108 -4.22 0.15 11.64
CA GLY A 108 -4.41 -0.92 12.63
C GLY A 108 -3.66 -0.67 13.94
N GLU A 109 -2.44 -0.14 13.86
CA GLU A 109 -1.66 0.27 15.04
C GLU A 109 -2.32 1.44 15.77
N TYR A 110 -2.85 2.44 15.07
CA TYR A 110 -3.61 3.54 15.69
C TYR A 110 -4.82 3.04 16.48
N TRP A 111 -5.54 2.04 15.95
CA TRP A 111 -6.64 1.41 16.69
C TRP A 111 -6.16 0.70 17.96
N VAL A 112 -5.07 -0.08 17.87
CA VAL A 112 -4.49 -0.75 19.05
C VAL A 112 -3.95 0.25 20.08
N GLU A 113 -3.48 1.41 19.62
CA GLU A 113 -3.00 2.54 20.44
C GLU A 113 -4.14 3.45 20.95
N ASP A 114 -5.42 3.09 20.74
CA ASP A 114 -6.61 3.90 21.08
C ASP A 114 -6.61 5.33 20.48
N ARG A 115 -5.96 5.52 19.32
CA ARG A 115 -5.84 6.82 18.63
C ARG A 115 -6.99 7.13 17.67
N CYS A 116 -7.71 6.11 17.23
CA CYS A 116 -8.89 6.21 16.38
C CYS A 116 -9.85 5.08 16.70
N ASP A 117 -11.12 5.22 16.31
CA ASP A 117 -12.11 4.18 16.58
C ASP A 117 -12.30 3.17 15.41
N PHE A 118 -13.23 2.23 15.58
CA PHE A 118 -13.52 1.22 14.56
C PHE A 118 -14.07 1.84 13.26
N VAL A 119 -14.89 2.90 13.36
CA VAL A 119 -15.47 3.59 12.21
C VAL A 119 -14.35 4.30 11.44
N ASP A 120 -13.46 4.98 12.16
CA ASP A 120 -12.30 5.67 11.59
C ASP A 120 -11.41 4.72 10.79
N VAL A 121 -11.01 3.58 11.38
CA VAL A 121 -10.17 2.59 10.67
C VAL A 121 -10.89 1.98 9.48
N THR A 122 -12.17 1.64 9.62
CA THR A 122 -12.96 1.08 8.52
C THR A 122 -13.04 2.06 7.35
N MET A 123 -13.32 3.33 7.63
CA MET A 123 -13.37 4.38 6.60
C MET A 123 -12.00 4.64 5.97
N GLY A 124 -10.93 4.68 6.78
CA GLY A 124 -9.57 4.82 6.29
C GLY A 124 -9.17 3.67 5.35
N LEU A 125 -9.45 2.42 5.72
CA LEU A 125 -9.20 1.26 4.86
C LEU A 125 -10.03 1.29 3.57
N TRP A 126 -11.29 1.74 3.64
CA TRP A 126 -12.13 1.89 2.44
C TRP A 126 -11.56 2.93 1.47
N ARG A 127 -11.09 4.07 1.97
CA ARG A 127 -10.43 5.09 1.13
C ARG A 127 -9.14 4.57 0.52
N LEU A 128 -8.36 3.77 1.25
CA LEU A 128 -7.19 3.10 0.69
C LEU A 128 -7.58 2.12 -0.42
N GLN A 129 -8.69 1.38 -0.29
CA GLN A 129 -9.18 0.50 -1.37
C GLN A 129 -9.59 1.29 -2.62
N GLN A 130 -10.19 2.47 -2.47
CA GLN A 130 -10.47 3.35 -3.60
C GLN A 130 -9.20 3.83 -4.29
N ALA A 131 -8.15 4.15 -3.52
CA ALA A 131 -6.86 4.52 -4.08
C ALA A 131 -6.21 3.36 -4.86
N VAL A 132 -6.31 2.11 -4.36
CA VAL A 132 -5.88 0.94 -5.12
C VAL A 132 -6.64 0.83 -6.44
N HIS A 133 -7.97 0.94 -6.41
CA HIS A 133 -8.80 0.85 -7.61
C HIS A 133 -8.47 1.93 -8.65
N ALA A 134 -8.21 3.16 -8.22
CA ALA A 134 -7.77 4.24 -9.10
C ALA A 134 -6.41 3.94 -9.75
N LEU A 135 -5.47 3.34 -8.99
CA LEU A 135 -4.17 2.93 -9.50
C LEU A 135 -4.25 1.76 -10.50
N SER A 136 -5.21 0.85 -10.35
CA SER A 136 -5.44 -0.26 -11.30
C SER A 136 -5.66 0.26 -12.73
N GLY A 137 -6.33 1.41 -12.87
CA GLY A 137 -6.58 2.05 -14.17
C GLY A 137 -5.35 2.70 -14.82
N ARG A 138 -4.23 2.86 -14.09
CA ARG A 138 -3.03 3.59 -14.55
C ARG A 138 -1.91 2.68 -15.08
N GLY A 139 -2.17 1.40 -15.29
CA GLY A 139 -1.19 0.41 -15.74
C GLY A 139 -0.92 0.39 -17.25
N ALA A 140 0.32 0.04 -17.61
CA ALA A 140 0.59 -0.54 -18.93
C ALA A 140 -0.25 -1.83 -19.08
N PRO A 141 -0.67 -2.22 -20.29
CA PRO A 141 -1.40 -3.47 -20.49
C PRO A 141 -0.62 -4.62 -19.84
N PRO A 142 -1.32 -5.59 -19.21
CA PRO A 142 -0.69 -6.73 -18.55
C PRO A 142 0.36 -7.34 -19.47
N VAL A 143 1.51 -7.70 -18.89
CA VAL A 143 2.57 -8.39 -19.64
C VAL A 143 1.93 -9.59 -20.32
N ALA A 144 1.93 -9.61 -21.66
CA ALA A 144 1.26 -10.66 -22.41
C ALA A 144 1.75 -12.03 -21.92
N PRO A 145 0.84 -13.01 -21.70
CA PRO A 145 1.25 -14.31 -21.19
C PRO A 145 2.31 -14.93 -22.08
N ARG A 146 3.45 -15.33 -21.51
CA ARG A 146 4.58 -15.93 -22.24
C ARG A 146 4.20 -17.18 -23.06
N ALA A 147 3.07 -17.83 -22.73
CA ALA A 147 2.59 -19.07 -23.35
C ALA A 147 1.14 -19.01 -23.88
N GLY A 148 0.57 -17.81 -24.07
CA GLY A 148 -0.75 -17.64 -24.70
C GLY A 148 -1.98 -17.82 -23.79
N ILE A 149 -1.82 -18.33 -22.57
CA ILE A 149 -2.87 -18.35 -21.53
C ILE A 149 -2.32 -17.74 -20.25
N ALA A 150 -3.03 -16.76 -19.69
CA ALA A 150 -2.69 -16.15 -18.42
C ALA A 150 -2.90 -17.17 -17.28
N PRO A 151 -1.90 -17.39 -16.40
CA PRO A 151 -2.12 -18.24 -15.24
C PRO A 151 -3.17 -17.62 -14.32
N ARG A 152 -3.97 -18.46 -13.68
CA ARG A 152 -5.16 -18.04 -12.93
C ARG A 152 -4.95 -18.18 -11.43
N ALA A 153 -5.22 -17.13 -10.66
CA ALA A 153 -5.03 -17.09 -9.21
C ALA A 153 -6.33 -16.79 -8.44
N LEU A 154 -6.58 -17.53 -7.37
CA LEU A 154 -7.64 -17.26 -6.40
C LEU A 154 -7.05 -16.64 -5.13
N PHE A 155 -7.57 -15.49 -4.68
CA PHE A 155 -7.14 -14.85 -3.44
C PHE A 155 -8.26 -14.78 -2.41
N SER A 156 -7.93 -15.12 -1.17
CA SER A 156 -8.89 -15.09 -0.06
C SER A 156 -8.20 -14.69 1.24
N PRO A 157 -8.85 -13.87 2.09
CA PRO A 157 -8.45 -13.81 3.49
C PRO A 157 -8.77 -15.16 4.14
N MET A 158 -8.17 -15.44 5.29
CA MET A 158 -8.57 -16.58 6.10
C MET A 158 -10.06 -16.43 6.49
N PRO A 159 -10.89 -17.48 6.36
CA PRO A 159 -12.25 -17.43 6.87
C PRO A 159 -12.28 -17.04 8.35
N GLY A 160 -13.09 -16.03 8.70
CA GLY A 160 -13.13 -15.44 10.05
C GLY A 160 -12.15 -14.28 10.27
N ASP A 161 -11.22 -14.02 9.35
CA ASP A 161 -10.33 -12.87 9.41
C ASP A 161 -11.00 -11.62 8.83
N GLN A 162 -11.05 -10.54 9.61
CA GLN A 162 -11.68 -9.28 9.24
C GLN A 162 -10.73 -8.36 8.45
N HIS A 163 -9.44 -8.69 8.37
CA HIS A 163 -8.44 -7.84 7.73
C HIS A 163 -8.21 -8.25 6.26
N GLY A 164 -9.06 -7.73 5.38
CA GLY A 164 -9.03 -8.05 3.95
C GLY A 164 -8.10 -7.19 3.09
N PHE A 165 -7.49 -6.13 3.61
CA PHE A 165 -6.74 -5.18 2.75
C PHE A 165 -5.53 -5.82 2.04
N GLY A 166 -4.85 -6.74 2.71
CA GLY A 166 -3.69 -7.43 2.13
C GLY A 166 -4.03 -8.22 0.86
N THR A 167 -5.23 -8.81 0.78
CA THR A 167 -5.64 -9.56 -0.42
C THR A 167 -5.95 -8.64 -1.59
N VAL A 168 -6.42 -7.42 -1.34
CA VAL A 168 -6.62 -6.39 -2.37
C VAL A 168 -5.28 -6.00 -3.00
N ILE A 169 -4.24 -5.79 -2.18
CA ILE A 169 -2.90 -5.45 -2.68
C ILE A 169 -2.27 -6.62 -3.46
N VAL A 170 -2.41 -7.85 -2.96
CA VAL A 170 -1.87 -9.04 -3.63
C VAL A 170 -2.58 -9.30 -4.95
N GLU A 171 -3.92 -9.23 -4.98
CA GLU A 171 -4.72 -9.38 -6.21
C GLU A 171 -4.26 -8.38 -7.28
N GLU A 172 -4.18 -7.09 -6.92
CA GLU A 172 -3.75 -6.04 -7.85
C GLU A 172 -2.34 -6.31 -8.39
N MET A 173 -1.39 -6.71 -7.54
CA MET A 173 -0.03 -7.02 -7.98
C MET A 173 0.02 -8.20 -8.96
N PHE A 174 -0.82 -9.22 -8.77
CA PHE A 174 -0.91 -10.36 -9.68
C PHE A 174 -1.58 -9.96 -11.01
N ALA A 175 -2.66 -9.18 -10.97
CA ALA A 175 -3.33 -8.68 -12.16
C ALA A 175 -2.37 -7.86 -13.04
N ARG A 176 -1.57 -6.98 -12.43
CA ARG A 176 -0.52 -6.19 -13.10
C ARG A 176 0.59 -7.07 -13.69
N ALA A 177 0.88 -8.21 -13.07
CA ALA A 177 1.83 -9.19 -13.58
C ALA A 177 1.27 -10.07 -14.71
N GLY A 178 0.01 -9.86 -15.14
CA GLY A 178 -0.61 -10.57 -16.25
C GLY A 178 -1.33 -11.85 -15.87
N TRP A 179 -1.68 -12.03 -14.58
CA TRP A 179 -2.49 -13.15 -14.12
C TRP A 179 -3.99 -12.85 -14.29
N ASP A 180 -4.79 -13.89 -14.54
CA ASP A 180 -6.24 -13.83 -14.35
C ASP A 180 -6.54 -14.04 -12.86
N THR A 181 -7.08 -13.02 -12.19
CA THR A 181 -7.25 -13.05 -10.73
C THR A 181 -8.72 -13.06 -10.34
N LEU A 182 -9.06 -13.88 -9.36
CA LEU A 182 -10.33 -13.82 -8.64
C LEU A 182 -10.04 -13.63 -7.16
N ARG A 183 -10.56 -12.56 -6.56
CA ARG A 183 -10.58 -12.41 -5.10
C ARG A 183 -11.98 -12.70 -4.55
N ILE A 184 -12.03 -13.41 -3.43
CA ILE A 184 -13.24 -13.68 -2.66
C ILE A 184 -13.07 -13.25 -1.20
N ALA A 185 -14.20 -13.02 -0.52
CA ALA A 185 -14.27 -12.78 0.92
C ALA A 185 -15.21 -13.83 1.52
N PRO A 186 -14.71 -15.05 1.81
CA PRO A 186 -15.57 -16.16 2.19
C PRO A 186 -16.02 -16.05 3.65
N GLU A 187 -17.30 -16.32 3.89
CA GLU A 187 -17.83 -16.44 5.26
C GLU A 187 -17.34 -17.69 5.98
N ASN A 188 -17.02 -18.75 5.21
CA ASN A 188 -16.59 -20.04 5.74
C ASN A 188 -15.64 -20.78 4.77
N PRO A 189 -14.90 -21.79 5.25
CA PRO A 189 -13.97 -22.56 4.41
C PRO A 189 -14.60 -23.25 3.19
N ALA A 190 -15.87 -23.64 3.24
CA ALA A 190 -16.53 -24.36 2.15
C ALA A 190 -16.70 -23.47 0.90
N ALA A 191 -16.93 -22.17 1.08
CA ALA A 191 -17.04 -21.22 -0.02
C ALA A 191 -15.76 -21.16 -0.90
N ILE A 192 -14.58 -21.34 -0.31
CA ILE A 192 -13.32 -21.41 -1.07
C ILE A 192 -13.31 -22.67 -1.95
N ASN A 193 -13.73 -23.80 -1.38
CA ASN A 193 -13.77 -25.08 -2.09
C ASN A 193 -14.77 -25.06 -3.25
N GLU A 194 -15.94 -24.43 -3.07
CA GLU A 194 -16.94 -24.28 -4.13
C GLU A 194 -16.38 -23.50 -5.34
N VAL A 195 -15.65 -22.42 -5.09
CA VAL A 195 -15.00 -21.64 -6.16
C VAL A 195 -13.94 -22.46 -6.89
N LEU A 196 -13.10 -23.19 -6.14
CA LEU A 196 -12.07 -24.07 -6.69
C LEU A 196 -12.66 -25.25 -7.48
N ALA A 197 -13.84 -25.74 -7.11
CA ALA A 197 -14.56 -26.77 -7.84
C ALA A 197 -15.23 -26.23 -9.12
N GLY A 198 -15.59 -24.95 -9.14
CA GLY A 198 -16.22 -24.29 -10.28
C GLY A 198 -15.26 -23.89 -11.39
N GLY A 199 -13.99 -23.64 -11.08
CA GLY A 199 -13.03 -23.06 -12.02
C GLY A 199 -11.63 -23.67 -11.98
N TRP A 200 -10.86 -23.46 -13.05
CA TRP A 200 -9.42 -23.76 -13.05
C TRP A 200 -8.65 -22.64 -12.35
N PHE A 201 -7.71 -23.00 -11.48
CA PHE A 201 -6.77 -22.08 -10.83
C PHE A 201 -5.40 -22.75 -10.74
N ASP A 202 -4.35 -22.00 -11.02
CA ASP A 202 -2.96 -22.46 -10.91
C ASP A 202 -2.41 -22.19 -9.52
N VAL A 203 -2.84 -21.07 -8.92
CA VAL A 203 -2.44 -20.65 -7.57
C VAL A 203 -3.67 -20.28 -6.74
N ALA A 204 -3.67 -20.66 -5.47
CA ALA A 204 -4.59 -20.13 -4.46
C ALA A 204 -3.78 -19.47 -3.33
N GLY A 205 -4.02 -18.19 -3.08
CA GLY A 205 -3.36 -17.42 -2.03
C GLY A 205 -4.29 -17.18 -0.84
N LEU A 206 -3.86 -17.61 0.34
CA LEU A 206 -4.51 -17.32 1.62
C LEU A 206 -3.75 -16.22 2.36
N THR A 207 -4.46 -15.20 2.84
CA THR A 207 -3.90 -14.16 3.71
C THR A 207 -4.37 -14.37 5.15
N ALA A 208 -3.43 -14.61 6.06
CA ALA A 208 -3.68 -14.74 7.49
C ALA A 208 -3.08 -13.56 8.25
N THR A 209 -3.91 -12.78 8.94
CA THR A 209 -3.44 -11.63 9.75
C THR A 209 -3.40 -11.92 11.24
N CYS A 210 -4.23 -12.86 11.73
CA CYS A 210 -4.14 -13.40 13.10
C CYS A 210 -3.58 -14.83 13.11
N THR A 211 -2.98 -15.23 14.23
CA THR A 211 -2.62 -16.63 14.49
C THR A 211 -3.79 -17.47 15.00
N CYS A 212 -4.94 -16.84 15.25
CA CYS A 212 -6.12 -17.43 15.87
C CYS A 212 -6.74 -18.60 15.06
N HIS A 213 -6.55 -18.61 13.74
CA HIS A 213 -7.06 -19.66 12.84
C HIS A 213 -5.96 -20.53 12.21
N ILE A 214 -4.73 -20.50 12.76
CA ILE A 214 -3.62 -21.28 12.17
C ILE A 214 -3.85 -22.79 12.22
N ALA A 215 -4.47 -23.30 13.28
CA ALA A 215 -4.67 -24.73 13.46
C ALA A 215 -5.59 -25.37 12.39
N SER A 216 -6.47 -24.59 11.76
CA SER A 216 -7.37 -25.07 10.70
C SER A 216 -6.78 -24.98 9.29
N LEU A 217 -5.61 -24.37 9.12
CA LEU A 217 -4.96 -24.22 7.82
C LEU A 217 -4.66 -25.57 7.14
N PRO A 218 -4.06 -26.58 7.82
CA PRO A 218 -3.73 -27.84 7.14
C PRO A 218 -4.95 -28.55 6.56
N SER A 219 -6.07 -28.57 7.29
CA SER A 219 -7.32 -29.17 6.81
C SER A 219 -7.97 -28.35 5.70
N LEU A 220 -7.91 -27.02 5.79
CA LEU A 220 -8.37 -26.13 4.71
C LEU A 220 -7.57 -26.36 3.42
N ILE A 221 -6.24 -26.37 3.50
CA ILE A 221 -5.36 -26.57 2.34
C ILE A 221 -5.60 -27.94 1.70
N ALA A 222 -5.77 -28.99 2.50
CA ALA A 222 -6.13 -30.31 2.01
C ALA A 222 -7.49 -30.30 1.28
N GLY A 223 -8.50 -29.62 1.85
CA GLY A 223 -9.82 -29.45 1.22
C GLY A 223 -9.76 -28.68 -0.10
N MET A 224 -8.99 -27.60 -0.16
CA MET A 224 -8.78 -26.81 -1.38
C MET A 224 -8.20 -27.66 -2.51
N ARG A 225 -7.17 -28.46 -2.20
CA ARG A 225 -6.56 -29.37 -3.18
C ARG A 225 -7.53 -30.45 -3.65
N ALA A 226 -8.32 -31.01 -2.75
CA ALA A 226 -9.31 -32.03 -3.08
C ALA A 226 -10.46 -31.49 -3.96
N ALA A 227 -10.87 -30.23 -3.75
CA ALA A 227 -11.93 -29.59 -4.52
C ALA A 227 -11.45 -29.00 -5.86
N SER A 228 -10.16 -28.67 -5.97
CA SER A 228 -9.57 -28.04 -7.14
C SER A 228 -9.73 -28.87 -8.42
N ARG A 229 -10.12 -28.20 -9.51
CA ARG A 229 -10.07 -28.79 -10.86
C ARG A 229 -8.65 -28.97 -11.39
N ASN A 230 -7.68 -28.27 -10.81
CA ASN A 230 -6.26 -28.42 -11.12
C ASN A 230 -5.59 -29.33 -10.06
N PRO A 231 -5.16 -30.55 -10.42
CA PRO A 231 -4.48 -31.46 -9.48
C PRO A 231 -3.09 -30.95 -9.06
N SER A 232 -2.53 -29.99 -9.79
CA SER A 232 -1.24 -29.36 -9.50
C SER A 232 -1.37 -28.00 -8.81
N LEU A 233 -2.56 -27.66 -8.27
CA LEU A 233 -2.81 -26.39 -7.59
C LEU A 233 -1.72 -26.08 -6.56
N LYS A 234 -1.16 -24.87 -6.66
CA LYS A 234 -0.21 -24.34 -5.67
C LYS A 234 -0.92 -23.48 -4.66
N VAL A 235 -0.72 -23.77 -3.39
CA VAL A 235 -1.31 -23.02 -2.29
C VAL A 235 -0.23 -22.18 -1.63
N MET A 236 -0.43 -20.87 -1.63
CA MET A 236 0.46 -19.91 -0.99
C MET A 236 -0.19 -19.34 0.26
N LEU A 237 0.61 -19.16 1.31
CA LEU A 237 0.17 -18.51 2.54
C LEU A 237 0.99 -17.26 2.79
N GLY A 238 0.31 -16.14 3.00
CA GLY A 238 0.91 -14.84 3.31
C GLY A 238 0.19 -14.16 4.47
N GLY A 239 0.62 -12.94 4.76
CA GLY A 239 0.01 -12.09 5.79
C GLY A 239 0.84 -12.00 7.08
N HIS A 240 0.37 -11.14 7.99
CA HIS A 240 1.11 -10.77 9.19
C HIS A 240 1.32 -11.95 10.15
N ALA A 241 0.42 -12.94 10.17
CA ALA A 241 0.52 -14.10 11.06
C ALA A 241 1.76 -14.97 10.81
N LEU A 242 2.41 -14.83 9.66
CA LEU A 242 3.65 -15.53 9.30
C LEU A 242 4.92 -14.72 9.60
N GLN A 243 4.80 -13.47 10.06
CA GLN A 243 5.97 -12.67 10.40
C GLN A 243 6.68 -13.28 11.61
N GLY A 244 7.97 -13.59 11.45
CA GLY A 244 8.82 -14.21 12.49
C GLY A 244 9.06 -15.71 12.35
N ASP A 245 8.27 -16.43 11.53
CA ASP A 245 8.51 -17.85 11.23
C ASP A 245 8.15 -18.18 9.78
N GLN A 246 9.11 -18.05 8.88
CA GLN A 246 8.93 -18.37 7.46
C GLN A 246 8.70 -19.86 7.20
N MET A 247 9.08 -20.74 8.15
CA MET A 247 8.87 -22.18 8.03
C MET A 247 7.47 -22.61 8.45
N LEU A 248 6.73 -21.74 9.13
CA LEU A 248 5.34 -21.99 9.53
C LEU A 248 4.47 -22.32 8.32
N ALA A 249 4.60 -21.58 7.21
CA ALA A 249 3.81 -21.85 6.00
C ALA A 249 4.03 -23.28 5.46
N ALA A 250 5.29 -23.72 5.40
CA ALA A 250 5.64 -25.07 4.95
C ALA A 250 5.11 -26.15 5.91
N ARG A 251 5.22 -25.94 7.24
CA ARG A 251 4.66 -26.87 8.24
C ARG A 251 3.13 -26.98 8.16
N LEU A 252 2.46 -25.93 7.71
CA LEU A 252 1.00 -25.90 7.54
C LEU A 252 0.55 -26.52 6.20
N GLY A 253 1.48 -26.91 5.34
CA GLY A 253 1.19 -27.57 4.07
C GLY A 253 1.07 -26.63 2.86
N ALA A 254 1.45 -25.36 3.00
CA ALA A 254 1.54 -24.44 1.87
C ALA A 254 2.79 -24.74 1.01
N ASP A 255 2.68 -24.53 -0.30
CA ASP A 255 3.78 -24.68 -1.25
C ASP A 255 4.73 -23.49 -1.24
N GLY A 256 4.26 -22.32 -0.77
CA GLY A 256 5.07 -21.12 -0.72
C GLY A 256 4.54 -20.04 0.21
N THR A 257 5.40 -19.06 0.50
CA THR A 257 5.09 -17.85 1.25
C THR A 257 5.88 -16.67 0.69
N ALA A 258 5.50 -15.45 1.06
CA ALA A 258 6.17 -14.23 0.65
C ALA A 258 6.02 -13.14 1.71
N GLY A 259 7.03 -12.28 1.83
CA GLY A 259 7.03 -11.16 2.79
C GLY A 259 6.14 -9.99 2.36
N ASP A 260 5.90 -9.84 1.05
CA ASP A 260 5.05 -8.82 0.45
C ASP A 260 4.44 -9.31 -0.87
N ALA A 261 3.57 -8.50 -1.47
CA ALA A 261 2.88 -8.84 -2.71
C ALA A 261 3.82 -8.93 -3.94
N ARG A 262 4.92 -8.17 -3.96
CA ARG A 262 5.92 -8.22 -5.05
C ARG A 262 6.67 -9.55 -5.02
N ALA A 263 7.09 -9.98 -3.83
CA ALA A 263 7.70 -11.27 -3.60
C ALA A 263 6.72 -12.44 -3.84
N ALA A 264 5.42 -12.23 -3.60
CA ALA A 264 4.39 -13.24 -3.85
C ALA A 264 4.25 -13.58 -5.34
N VAL A 265 4.21 -12.58 -6.22
CA VAL A 265 4.21 -12.81 -7.69
C VAL A 265 5.44 -13.64 -8.10
N ALA A 266 6.63 -13.22 -7.67
CA ALA A 266 7.86 -13.93 -8.01
C ALA A 266 7.91 -15.36 -7.45
N ALA A 267 7.31 -15.61 -6.29
CA ALA A 267 7.20 -16.95 -5.72
C ALA A 267 6.22 -17.83 -6.50
N ALA A 268 5.07 -17.30 -6.90
CA ALA A 268 4.10 -18.00 -7.73
C ALA A 268 4.71 -18.44 -9.07
N ASP A 269 5.40 -17.54 -9.77
CA ASP A 269 6.07 -17.85 -11.04
C ASP A 269 7.07 -18.99 -10.89
N ARG A 270 7.87 -19.00 -9.81
CA ARG A 270 8.82 -20.07 -9.52
C ARG A 270 8.11 -21.40 -9.26
N LEU A 271 7.02 -21.40 -8.51
CA LEU A 271 6.25 -22.61 -8.21
C LEU A 271 5.66 -23.23 -9.48
N LEU A 272 5.13 -22.42 -10.39
CA LEU A 272 4.62 -22.91 -11.67
C LEU A 272 5.73 -23.43 -12.59
N ALA A 273 6.89 -22.77 -12.63
CA ALA A 273 8.04 -23.22 -13.43
C ALA A 273 8.59 -24.59 -12.97
N ILE A 274 8.63 -24.84 -11.66
CA ILE A 274 9.06 -26.13 -11.10
C ILE A 274 8.08 -27.24 -11.52
N SER A 275 6.78 -27.00 -11.43
CA SER A 275 5.78 -28.01 -11.82
C SER A 275 5.73 -28.28 -13.32
N ALA A 276 5.93 -27.27 -14.17
CA ALA A 276 6.06 -27.49 -15.60
C ALA A 276 7.27 -28.39 -15.95
N SER A 277 8.38 -28.25 -15.22
CA SER A 277 9.58 -29.06 -15.42
C SER A 277 9.41 -30.51 -14.97
N GLN A 278 8.63 -30.75 -13.90
CA GLN A 278 8.32 -32.09 -13.40
C GLN A 278 7.36 -32.86 -14.31
N VAL A 279 6.43 -32.18 -14.98
CA VAL A 279 5.51 -32.81 -15.94
C VAL A 279 6.23 -33.16 -17.26
N ALA A 280 7.26 -32.40 -17.64
CA ALA A 280 8.01 -32.62 -18.88
C ALA A 280 9.04 -33.77 -18.82
N CYS A 281 9.35 -34.28 -17.62
CA CYS A 281 10.23 -35.41 -17.41
C CYS A 281 9.45 -36.58 -16.79
N PRO A 282 8.60 -37.28 -17.56
CA PRO A 282 7.97 -38.50 -17.07
C PRO A 282 9.05 -39.60 -16.95
N ASP A 283 9.09 -40.26 -15.79
CA ASP A 283 9.84 -41.51 -15.58
C ASP A 283 9.40 -42.61 -16.57
#